data_AF-A0A1B7W3G1-F1
#
_entry.id   AF-A0A1B7W3G1-F1
#
_cell.length_a   1.000
_cell.length_b   1.000
_cell.length_c   1.000
_cell.angle_alpha   90.00
_cell.angle_beta   90.00
_cell.angle_gamma   90.00
#
_symmetry.space_group_name_H-M   'P 1'
#
loop_
_entity.id
_entity.type
_entity.pdbx_description
1 polymer ?
#
loop_
_entity_poly.entity_id
_entity_poly.type
_entity_poly.pdbx_seq_one_letter_code
_entity_poly.pdbx_strand_id
1 'polypeptide(L)' 'MVVSASTTKITWELLPEDFVLDDEPVDNVNQPSLAAALTESLELAGKLPETALATTNYGICATVNGKFVIKAPDWAYVP' A
#
# COMPACT_ATOMS: atom_id res chain seq x y z
N MET A 1 -24.09 -22.49 -1.11
CA MET A 1 -22.81 -21.94 -1.59
C MET A 1 -21.77 -22.32 -0.55
N VAL A 2 -20.88 -23.26 -0.86
CA VAL A 2 -19.81 -23.67 0.07
C VAL A 2 -18.63 -22.72 -0.16
N VAL A 3 -18.29 -21.90 0.83
CA VAL A 3 -17.11 -21.04 0.79
C VAL A 3 -15.93 -21.89 1.27
N SER A 4 -15.08 -22.32 0.35
CA SER A 4 -13.80 -22.93 0.70
C SER A 4 -12.78 -21.82 0.97
N ALA A 5 -12.33 -21.70 2.20
CA ALA A 5 -11.23 -20.80 2.55
C ALA A 5 -9.91 -21.39 2.05
N SER A 6 -9.37 -20.88 0.95
CA SER A 6 -8.01 -21.19 0.52
C SER A 6 -7.01 -20.42 1.37
N THR A 7 -6.12 -21.11 2.08
CA THR A 7 -5.02 -20.49 2.83
C THR A 7 -4.08 -19.80 1.84
N THR A 8 -4.09 -18.47 1.83
CA THR A 8 -3.15 -17.69 1.02
C THR A 8 -1.85 -17.53 1.80
N LYS A 9 -0.72 -17.97 1.23
CA LYS A 9 0.60 -17.77 1.84
C LYS A 9 1.12 -16.39 1.47
N ILE A 10 1.39 -15.56 2.47
CA ILE A 10 1.93 -14.21 2.32
C ILE A 10 3.28 -14.13 3.06
N THR A 11 4.33 -13.66 2.38
CA THR A 11 5.65 -13.36 2.96
C THR A 11 6.12 -11.95 2.56
N TRP A 12 7.02 -11.37 3.35
CA TRP A 12 7.51 -9.99 3.21
C TRP A 12 9.03 -9.99 2.98
N GLU A 13 9.44 -10.54 1.85
CA GLU A 13 10.85 -10.59 1.45
C GLU A 13 11.22 -9.30 0.71
N LEU A 14 12.48 -8.88 0.82
CA LEU A 14 13.00 -7.80 -0.01
C LEU A 14 12.93 -8.21 -1.48
N LEU A 15 12.63 -7.24 -2.36
CA LEU A 15 12.74 -7.46 -3.80
C LEU A 15 14.21 -7.76 -4.16
N PRO A 16 14.47 -8.63 -5.14
CA PRO A 16 15.80 -8.79 -5.73
C PRO A 16 16.36 -7.46 -6.23
N GLU A 17 17.68 -7.26 -6.14
CA GLU A 17 18.34 -6.02 -6.59
C GLU A 17 18.14 -5.73 -8.09
N ASP A 18 17.91 -6.78 -8.88
CA ASP A 18 17.67 -6.72 -10.33
C ASP A 18 16.18 -6.70 -10.70
N PHE A 19 15.28 -6.58 -9.72
CA PHE A 19 13.85 -6.51 -9.96
C PHE A 19 13.46 -5.17 -10.60
N VAL A 20 13.12 -5.19 -11.89
CA VAL A 20 12.63 -4.01 -12.61
C VAL A 20 11.17 -3.77 -12.25
N LEU A 21 10.88 -2.63 -11.63
CA LEU A 21 9.51 -2.15 -11.46
C LEU A 21 8.99 -1.67 -12.81
N ASP A 22 7.78 -2.07 -13.17
CA ASP A 22 7.09 -1.47 -14.32
C ASP A 22 6.88 0.02 -14.05
N ASP A 23 7.33 0.84 -14.99
CA ASP A 23 7.20 2.31 -14.94
C ASP A 23 5.76 2.77 -15.29
N GLU A 24 4.85 1.82 -15.56
CA GLU A 24 3.43 2.12 -15.76
C GLU A 24 2.64 2.02 -14.45
N PRO A 25 2.55 3.14 -13.74
CA PRO A 25 1.25 3.61 -13.26
C PRO A 25 1.04 5.07 -13.69
N VAL A 26 -0.07 5.35 -14.38
CA VAL A 26 -0.52 6.73 -14.58
C VAL A 26 -1.16 7.18 -13.28
N ASP A 27 -0.34 7.65 -12.33
CA ASP A 27 -0.83 8.27 -11.10
C ASP A 27 -1.78 9.41 -11.48
N ASN A 28 -2.97 9.42 -10.86
CA ASN A 28 -3.84 10.58 -10.99
C ASN A 28 -3.16 11.75 -10.26
N VAL A 29 -2.86 12.82 -11.01
CA VAL A 29 -2.18 14.03 -10.51
C VAL A 29 -2.82 14.65 -9.27
N ASN A 30 -4.10 14.37 -9.00
CA ASN A 30 -4.81 14.87 -7.83
C ASN A 30 -4.67 13.97 -6.59
N GLN A 31 -4.20 12.73 -6.72
CA GLN A 31 -4.05 11.80 -5.60
C GLN A 31 -3.17 12.37 -4.48
N PRO A 32 -2.01 13.01 -4.74
CA PRO A 32 -1.22 13.60 -3.67
C PRO A 32 -1.99 14.62 -2.84
N SER A 33 -2.77 15.50 -3.49
CA SER A 33 -3.55 16.53 -2.78
C SER A 33 -4.72 15.94 -2.00
N LEU A 34 -5.40 14.94 -2.55
CA LEU A 34 -6.50 14.24 -1.88
C LEU A 34 -6.00 13.42 -0.68
N ALA A 35 -4.89 12.70 -0.84
CA ALA A 35 -4.22 11.95 0.21
C ALA A 35 -3.79 12.88 1.36
N ALA A 36 -3.20 14.03 1.05
CA ALA A 36 -2.81 15.03 2.05
C ALA A 36 -4.01 15.57 2.82
N ALA A 37 -5.08 15.97 2.12
CA ALA A 37 -6.29 16.47 2.75
C ALA A 37 -6.97 15.43 3.67
N LEU A 38 -6.96 14.16 3.27
CA LEU A 38 -7.45 13.06 4.12
C LEU A 38 -6.58 12.87 5.36
N THR A 39 -5.25 12.83 5.20
CA THR A 39 -4.31 12.69 6.31
C THR A 39 -4.50 13.82 7.34
N GLU A 40 -4.50 15.08 6.90
CA GLU A 40 -4.73 16.24 7.78
C GLU A 40 -6.09 16.16 8.49
N SER A 41 -7.14 15.75 7.77
CA SER A 41 -8.48 15.60 8.35
C SER A 41 -8.51 14.54 9.46
N LEU A 42 -7.78 13.43 9.30
CA LEU A 42 -7.69 12.37 10.30
C LEU A 42 -6.84 12.78 11.50
N GLU A 43 -5.75 13.51 11.28
CA GLU A 43 -4.92 14.08 12.35
C GLU A 43 -5.71 15.06 13.21
N LEU A 44 -6.39 16.04 12.58
CA LEU A 44 -7.21 17.04 13.28
C LEU A 44 -8.37 16.39 14.06
N ALA A 45 -8.89 15.26 13.57
CA ALA A 45 -9.94 14.50 14.26
C ALA A 45 -9.41 13.56 15.37
N GLY A 46 -8.08 13.51 15.60
CA GLY A 46 -7.46 12.58 16.55
C GLY A 46 -7.64 11.11 16.15
N LYS A 47 -7.76 10.84 14.85
CA LYS A 47 -7.95 9.50 14.27
C LYS A 47 -6.69 8.94 13.62
N LEU A 48 -5.61 9.71 13.60
CA LEU A 48 -4.29 9.25 13.21
C LEU A 48 -3.36 9.32 14.45
N PRO A 49 -2.96 8.17 15.04
CA PRO A 49 -2.00 8.15 16.14
C PRO A 49 -0.65 8.72 15.71
N GLU A 50 0.09 9.34 16.64
CA GLU A 50 1.44 9.87 16.38
C GLU A 50 2.46 8.79 15.94
N THR A 51 2.19 7.53 16.27
CA THR A 51 3.05 6.39 15.88
C THR A 51 2.70 5.82 14.50
N ALA A 52 1.58 6.23 13.92
CA ALA A 52 1.13 5.72 12.64
C ALA A 52 1.73 6.53 11.48
N LEU A 53 1.89 5.88 10.33
CA LEU A 53 2.31 6.50 9.09
C LEU A 53 1.16 6.53 8.09
N ALA A 54 0.92 7.70 7.50
CA ALA A 54 0.13 7.84 6.29
C ALA A 54 1.08 7.98 5.10
N THR A 55 0.90 7.16 4.08
CA THR A 55 1.78 7.13 2.89
C THR A 55 0.97 7.21 1.61
N THR A 56 1.56 7.77 0.56
CA THR A 56 1.02 7.88 -0.80
C THR A 56 2.13 7.50 -1.77
N ASN A 57 1.78 6.95 -2.94
CA ASN A 57 2.74 6.60 -4.00
C ASN A 57 3.97 5.84 -3.47
N TYR A 58 3.72 4.80 -2.68
CA TYR A 58 4.75 3.95 -2.08
C TYR A 58 4.49 2.49 -2.44
N GLY A 59 5.49 1.79 -2.97
CA GLY A 59 5.38 0.38 -3.35
C GLY A 59 5.27 -0.54 -2.13
N ILE A 60 4.09 -1.09 -1.89
CA ILE A 60 3.88 -2.23 -1.01
C ILE A 60 4.25 -3.50 -1.76
N CYS A 61 5.29 -4.18 -1.29
CA CYS A 61 5.82 -5.40 -1.89
C CYS A 61 5.54 -6.60 -0.98
N ALA A 62 4.91 -7.64 -1.54
CA ALA A 62 4.69 -8.90 -0.84
C ALA A 62 4.85 -10.09 -1.79
N THR A 63 5.17 -11.25 -1.25
CA THR A 63 5.12 -12.52 -1.98
C THR A 63 3.81 -13.21 -1.66
N VAL A 64 2.93 -13.36 -2.65
CA VAL A 64 1.63 -14.02 -2.52
C VAL A 64 1.68 -15.34 -3.28
N ASN A 65 1.56 -16.46 -2.57
CA ASN A 65 1.63 -17.80 -3.14
C ASN A 65 2.87 -18.01 -4.03
N GLY A 66 4.02 -17.49 -3.60
CA GLY A 66 5.30 -17.63 -4.30
C GLY A 66 5.50 -16.65 -5.48
N LYS A 67 4.63 -15.65 -5.65
CA LYS A 67 4.76 -14.61 -6.67
C LYS A 67 4.92 -13.24 -6.03
N PHE A 68 5.87 -12.44 -6.52
CA PHE A 68 5.95 -11.03 -6.13
C PHE A 68 4.71 -10.27 -6.60
N VAL A 69 4.11 -9.53 -5.69
CA VAL A 69 2.99 -8.62 -5.92
C VAL A 69 3.39 -7.27 -5.35
N ILE A 70 3.54 -6.30 -6.25
CA ILE A 70 3.88 -4.92 -5.92
C ILE A 70 2.65 -4.07 -6.22
N LYS A 71 2.27 -3.22 -5.27
CA LYS A 71 1.15 -2.28 -5.40
C LYS A 71 1.55 -0.92 -4.86
N ALA A 72 1.22 0.13 -5.58
CA ALA A 72 1.31 1.50 -5.09
C ALA A 72 -0.13 1.98 -4.77
N PRO A 73 -0.53 2.00 -3.49
CA PRO A 73 -1.84 2.53 -3.13
C PRO A 73 -1.83 4.06 -3.16
N ASP A 74 -2.98 4.62 -3.54
CA ASP A 74 -3.25 6.06 -3.50
C ASP A 74 -3.07 6.65 -2.09
N TRP A 75 -3.44 5.89 -1.07
CA TRP A 75 -3.26 6.22 0.34
C TRP A 75 -3.20 4.94 1.18
N ALA A 76 -2.25 4.86 2.11
CA ALA A 76 -2.13 3.75 3.04
C ALA A 76 -1.89 4.22 4.47
N TYR A 77 -2.51 3.50 5.41
CA TYR A 77 -2.34 3.65 6.85
C TYR A 77 -1.50 2.49 7.38
N VAL A 78 -0.42 2.81 8.07
CA VAL A 78 0.42 1.85 8.78
C VAL A 78 0.37 2.19 10.27
N PRO A 79 -0.19 1.32 11.13
CA PRO A 79 -0.33 1.57 12.56
C PRO A 79 0.99 1.55 13.32
#